data_AF-A0A1G8G0K4-F1
#
_entry.id   AF-A0A1G8G0K4-F1
#
_cell.length_a   1.000
_cell.length_b   1.000
_cell.length_c   1.000
_cell.angle_alpha   90.00
_cell.angle_beta   90.00
_cell.angle_gamma   90.00
#
_symmetry.space_group_name_H-M   'P 1'
#
loop_
_entity.id
_entity.type
_entity.pdbx_description
1 polymer ?
#
loop_
_entity_poly.entity_id
_entity_poly.type
_entity_poly.pdbx_seq_one_letter_code
_entity_poly.pdbx_strand_id
1 'polypeptide(L)'
;MGLDRTKLQELATGALLHDIGKILPGSRSSDEHHSCIGFNFLRKNKEISTLFSHIALAHHEHHINGSGLPLSMKEKDIHSLARITAVANYYNNLVNGGGEYDELKRVNIF
;
A
#
# COMPACT_ATOMS: atom_id res chain seq x y z
N MET A 1 -11.40 -3.90 -17.50
CA MET A 1 -11.74 -3.09 -16.31
C MET A 1 -12.52 -1.81 -16.61
N GLY A 2 -12.56 -1.28 -17.85
CA GLY A 2 -13.54 -0.26 -18.27
C GLY A 2 -13.67 0.96 -17.35
N LEU A 3 -12.56 1.39 -16.74
CA LEU A 3 -12.56 2.50 -15.78
C LEU A 3 -12.78 3.81 -16.53
N ASP A 4 -13.67 4.64 -15.99
CA ASP A 4 -13.84 6.02 -16.46
C ASP A 4 -12.61 6.88 -16.11
N ARG A 5 -12.56 8.08 -16.68
CA ARG A 5 -11.43 8.99 -16.52
C ARG A 5 -11.19 9.38 -15.05
N THR A 6 -12.25 9.54 -14.28
CA THR A 6 -12.16 9.90 -12.85
C THR A 6 -11.52 8.77 -12.07
N LYS A 7 -11.98 7.52 -12.24
CA LYS A 7 -11.39 6.35 -11.59
C LYS A 7 -9.95 6.10 -12.00
N LEU A 8 -9.59 6.39 -13.25
CA LEU A 8 -8.21 6.32 -13.70
C LEU A 8 -7.33 7.36 -13.00
N GLN A 9 -7.83 8.58 -12.80
CA GLN A 9 -7.12 9.61 -12.04
C GLN A 9 -6.98 9.24 -10.56
N GLU A 10 -8.03 8.68 -9.96
CA GLU A 10 -7.99 8.20 -8.57
C GLU A 10 -7.02 7.03 -8.40
N LEU A 11 -7.02 6.08 -9.34
CA LEU A 11 -6.08 4.96 -9.36
C LEU A 11 -4.64 5.46 -9.48
N ALA A 12 -4.37 6.36 -10.43
CA ALA A 12 -3.04 6.92 -10.63
C ALA A 12 -2.56 7.70 -9.38
N THR A 13 -3.42 8.52 -8.80
CA THR A 13 -3.09 9.32 -7.61
C THR A 13 -2.85 8.44 -6.39
N GLY A 14 -3.74 7.46 -6.14
CA GLY A 14 -3.57 6.49 -5.06
C GLY A 14 -2.31 5.66 -5.23
N ALA A 15 -2.02 5.19 -6.45
CA ALA A 15 -0.81 4.45 -6.76
C ALA A 15 0.46 5.32 -6.62
N LEU A 16 0.42 6.63 -6.87
CA LEU A 16 1.56 7.51 -6.59
C LEU A 16 1.82 7.67 -5.09
N LEU A 17 0.76 7.65 -4.28
CA LEU A 17 0.84 7.91 -2.84
C LEU A 17 0.98 6.63 -1.98
N HIS A 18 0.89 5.43 -2.57
CA HIS A 18 0.78 4.19 -1.81
C HIS A 18 1.93 3.98 -0.79
N ASP A 19 3.15 4.37 -1.17
CA ASP A 19 4.37 4.21 -0.38
C ASP A 19 4.80 5.50 0.36
N ILE A 20 3.93 6.52 0.44
CA ILE A 20 4.25 7.80 1.11
C ILE A 20 4.79 7.60 2.53
N GLY A 21 4.30 6.57 3.22
CA GLY A 21 4.74 6.20 4.55
C GLY A 21 6.23 5.88 4.66
N LYS A 22 6.93 5.52 3.57
CA LYS A 22 8.38 5.25 3.57
C LYS A 22 9.24 6.51 3.66
N ILE A 23 8.72 7.66 3.22
CA ILE A 23 9.48 8.92 3.13
C ILE A 23 9.15 9.91 4.26
N LEU A 24 8.19 9.58 5.12
CA LEU A 24 7.81 10.46 6.23
C LEU A 24 8.88 10.47 7.34
N PRO A 25 9.09 11.62 8.01
CA PRO A 25 9.98 11.72 9.15
C PRO A 25 9.62 10.69 10.23
N GLY A 26 10.64 9.98 10.76
CA GLY A 26 10.45 8.95 11.77
C GLY A 26 9.98 7.59 11.25
N SER A 27 9.68 7.45 9.95
CA SER A 27 9.26 6.16 9.37
C SER A 27 10.30 5.06 9.56
N ARG A 28 11.59 5.34 9.32
CA ARG A 28 12.68 4.36 9.43
C ARG A 28 12.95 3.89 10.87
N SER A 29 12.51 4.65 11.86
CA SER A 29 12.67 4.35 13.29
C SER A 29 11.39 3.83 13.93
N SER A 30 10.29 3.72 13.17
CA SER A 30 9.01 3.24 13.66
C SER A 30 8.91 1.73 13.51
N ASP A 31 8.33 1.06 14.51
CA ASP A 31 7.94 -0.35 14.42
C ASP A 31 6.63 -0.52 13.63
N GLU A 32 5.92 0.57 13.33
CA GLU A 32 4.69 0.57 12.56
C GLU A 32 4.97 0.34 11.06
N HIS A 33 4.16 -0.51 10.43
CA HIS A 33 4.25 -0.77 8.99
C HIS A 33 4.03 0.52 8.19
N HIS A 34 4.82 0.77 7.13
CA HIS A 34 4.78 2.05 6.40
C HIS A 34 3.41 2.35 5.79
N SER A 35 2.65 1.32 5.40
CA SER A 35 1.27 1.48 4.93
C SER A 35 0.34 2.10 6.01
N CYS A 36 0.49 1.70 7.27
CA CYS A 36 -0.25 2.29 8.39
C CYS A 36 0.19 3.73 8.67
N ILE A 37 1.50 4.01 8.61
CA ILE A 37 2.04 5.37 8.74
C ILE A 37 1.47 6.26 7.64
N GLY A 38 1.49 5.79 6.38
CA GLY A 38 0.95 6.50 5.22
C GLY A 38 -0.55 6.76 5.34
N PHE A 39 -1.33 5.75 5.76
CA PHE A 39 -2.75 5.90 6.04
C PHE A 39 -3.02 6.98 7.09
N ASN A 40 -2.31 6.92 8.22
CA ASN A 40 -2.46 7.85 9.34
C ASN A 40 -2.03 9.28 8.97
N PHE A 41 -1.07 9.43 8.07
CA PHE A 41 -0.66 10.72 7.52
C PHE A 41 -1.73 11.30 6.58
N LEU A 42 -2.13 10.54 5.56
CA LEU A 42 -3.05 11.01 4.52
C LEU A 42 -4.43 11.34 5.09
N ARG A 43 -4.96 10.53 6.02
CA ARG A 43 -6.29 10.74 6.62
C ARG A 43 -6.41 12.01 7.47
N LYS A 44 -5.29 12.62 7.87
CA LYS A 44 -5.29 13.88 8.64
C LYS A 44 -5.60 15.09 7.75
N ASN A 45 -5.36 14.98 6.45
CA ASN A 45 -5.65 16.06 5.51
C ASN A 45 -7.08 15.91 4.96
N LYS A 46 -7.95 16.89 5.25
CA LYS A 46 -9.35 16.91 4.80
C LYS A 46 -9.52 17.14 3.29
N GLU A 47 -8.50 17.67 2.62
CA GLU A 47 -8.51 17.91 1.17
C GLU A 47 -8.11 16.66 0.38
N ILE A 48 -7.51 15.68 1.04
CA ILE A 48 -7.12 14.40 0.45
C ILE A 48 -8.29 13.43 0.56
N SER A 49 -8.65 12.80 -0.56
CA SER A 49 -9.68 11.76 -0.58
C SER A 49 -9.30 10.62 0.37
N THR A 50 -10.23 10.19 1.22
CA THR A 50 -10.06 9.06 2.13
C THR A 50 -9.70 7.78 1.39
N LEU A 51 -10.12 7.65 0.12
CA LEU A 51 -9.73 6.58 -0.79
C LEU A 51 -8.21 6.43 -0.89
N PHE A 52 -7.47 7.53 -0.99
CA PHE A 52 -6.01 7.48 -1.15
C PHE A 52 -5.33 6.96 0.11
N SER A 53 -5.85 7.33 1.28
CA SER A 53 -5.42 6.75 2.56
C SER A 53 -5.65 5.24 2.56
N HIS A 54 -6.82 4.76 2.13
CA HIS A 54 -7.11 3.33 2.07
C HIS A 54 -6.25 2.57 1.05
N ILE A 55 -5.91 3.18 -0.09
CA ILE A 55 -4.94 2.59 -1.04
C ILE A 55 -3.57 2.47 -0.37
N ALA A 56 -3.11 3.52 0.31
CA ALA A 56 -1.86 3.47 1.07
C ALA A 56 -1.89 2.40 2.17
N LEU A 57 -3.03 2.16 2.83
CA LEU A 57 -3.16 1.11 3.84
C LEU A 57 -3.07 -0.30 3.26
N ALA A 58 -3.79 -0.55 2.15
CA ALA A 58 -4.10 -1.89 1.67
C ALA A 58 -3.23 -2.37 0.48
N HIS A 59 -2.26 -1.58 -0.01
CA HIS A 59 -1.46 -1.97 -1.18
C HIS A 59 -0.54 -3.18 -0.96
N HIS A 60 -0.33 -3.63 0.28
CA HIS A 60 0.35 -4.91 0.60
C HIS A 60 -0.63 -6.07 0.83
N GLU A 61 -1.93 -5.81 0.85
CA GLU A 61 -3.01 -6.81 1.00
C GLU A 61 -3.33 -7.50 -0.34
N HIS A 62 -2.30 -7.77 -1.16
CA HIS A 62 -2.42 -8.35 -2.50
C HIS A 62 -2.97 -9.79 -2.48
N HIS A 63 -2.79 -10.51 -1.36
CA HIS A 63 -3.37 -11.82 -1.16
C HIS A 63 -4.82 -11.73 -0.68
N ILE A 64 -5.75 -11.89 -1.60
CA ILE A 64 -7.20 -11.79 -1.35
C ILE A 64 -7.75 -12.81 -0.32
N ASN A 65 -6.97 -13.85 0.01
CA ASN A 65 -7.28 -14.83 1.04
C ASN A 65 -7.02 -14.32 2.48
N GLY A 66 -6.45 -13.12 2.63
CA GLY A 66 -6.12 -12.53 3.93
C GLY A 66 -4.71 -12.85 4.44
N SER A 67 -3.81 -13.40 3.64
CA SER A 67 -2.41 -13.59 4.05
C SER A 67 -1.53 -12.34 3.85
N GLY A 68 -2.13 -11.22 3.47
CA GLY A 68 -1.47 -9.93 3.36
C GLY A 68 -1.18 -9.27 4.71
N LEU A 69 -0.39 -8.20 4.65
CA LEU A 69 -0.05 -7.34 5.78
C LEU A 69 -0.46 -5.90 5.45
N PRO A 70 -0.73 -5.06 6.46
CA PRO A 70 -0.58 -5.32 7.90
C PRO A 70 -1.85 -5.79 8.63
N LEU A 71 -3.01 -5.80 7.98
CA LEU A 71 -4.31 -6.08 8.60
C LEU A 71 -4.92 -7.42 8.17
N SER A 72 -4.29 -8.14 7.24
CA SER A 72 -4.75 -9.45 6.76
C SER A 72 -6.16 -9.37 6.15
N MET A 73 -6.36 -8.34 5.32
CA MET A 73 -7.66 -8.01 4.74
C MET A 73 -8.07 -9.04 3.70
N LYS A 74 -9.36 -9.38 3.66
CA LYS A 74 -9.92 -10.28 2.64
C LYS A 74 -10.50 -9.49 1.48
N GLU A 75 -10.70 -10.14 0.34
CA GLU A 75 -11.14 -9.51 -0.91
C GLU A 75 -12.24 -8.45 -0.76
N LYS A 76 -13.29 -8.78 0.01
CA LYS A 76 -14.47 -7.92 0.21
C LYS A 76 -14.18 -6.64 1.00
N ASP A 77 -13.09 -6.63 1.76
CA ASP A 77 -12.71 -5.52 2.64
C ASP A 77 -11.75 -4.56 1.91
N ILE A 78 -11.22 -4.94 0.75
CA ILE A 78 -10.22 -4.19 0.00
C ILE A 78 -10.89 -3.49 -1.20
N HIS A 79 -10.77 -2.17 -1.23
CA HIS A 79 -11.27 -1.38 -2.37
C HIS A 79 -10.64 -1.84 -3.69
N SER A 80 -11.43 -1.87 -4.77
CA SER A 80 -11.00 -2.39 -6.08
C SER A 80 -9.75 -1.69 -6.62
N LEU A 81 -9.64 -0.37 -6.46
CA LEU A 81 -8.44 0.39 -6.87
C LEU A 81 -7.21 0.06 -6.01
N ALA A 82 -7.39 -0.27 -4.73
CA ALA A 82 -6.29 -0.73 -3.88
C ALA A 82 -5.81 -2.11 -4.30
N ARG A 83 -6.72 -3.01 -4.71
CA ARG A 83 -6.34 -4.33 -5.28
C ARG A 83 -5.53 -4.20 -6.58
N ILE A 84 -5.95 -3.30 -7.48
CA ILE A 84 -5.20 -3.02 -8.71
C ILE A 84 -3.81 -2.49 -8.37
N THR A 85 -3.72 -1.56 -7.42
CA THR A 85 -2.45 -1.00 -6.93
C THR A 85 -1.57 -2.09 -6.30
N ALA A 86 -2.15 -3.01 -5.52
CA ALA A 86 -1.43 -4.08 -4.85
C ALA A 86 -0.80 -5.07 -5.85
N VAL A 87 -1.55 -5.44 -6.91
CA VAL A 87 -1.01 -6.28 -7.99
C VAL A 87 0.11 -5.57 -8.74
N ALA A 88 -0.07 -4.28 -9.06
CA ALA A 88 0.96 -3.49 -9.74
C ALA A 88 2.23 -3.33 -8.90
N ASN A 89 2.09 -3.06 -7.59
CA ASN A 89 3.19 -2.98 -6.64
C ASN A 89 3.93 -4.33 -6.52
N TYR A 90 3.20 -5.43 -6.38
CA TYR A 90 3.78 -6.78 -6.31
C TYR A 90 4.59 -7.10 -7.58
N TYR A 91 4.01 -6.87 -8.75
CA TYR A 91 4.71 -7.05 -10.03
C TYR A 91 5.97 -6.18 -10.12
N ASN A 92 5.87 -4.89 -9.77
CA ASN A 92 7.01 -3.98 -9.76
C ASN A 92 8.14 -4.48 -8.85
N ASN A 93 7.80 -4.99 -7.66
CA ASN A 93 8.78 -5.51 -6.70
C ASN A 93 9.47 -6.77 -7.21
N LEU A 94 8.75 -7.65 -7.93
CA LEU A 94 9.34 -8.84 -8.56
C LEU A 94 10.33 -8.49 -9.68
N VAL A 95 10.02 -7.48 -10.48
CA VAL A 95 10.84 -7.14 -11.66
C VAL A 95 12.03 -6.24 -11.29
N ASN A 96 11.86 -5.35 -10.32
CA ASN A 96 12.88 -4.35 -9.95
C ASN A 96 13.67 -4.70 -8.68
N GLY A 97 13.64 -5.96 -8.22
CA GLY A 97 14.48 -6.43 -7.11
C GLY A 97 14.04 -5.98 -5.71
N GLY A 98 12.78 -5.52 -5.55
CA GLY A 98 12.25 -5.05 -4.27
C GLY A 98 12.09 -6.14 -3.20
N GLY A 99 12.29 -7.42 -3.56
CA GLY A 99 12.25 -8.56 -2.64
C GLY A 99 13.41 -8.63 -1.65
N GLU A 100 14.57 -8.03 -1.95
CA GLU A 100 15.75 -8.15 -1.08
C GLU A 100 15.56 -7.45 0.29
N TYR A 101 14.81 -6.35 0.36
CA TYR A 101 14.63 -5.61 1.62
C TYR A 101 13.70 -6.30 2.63
N ASP A 102 12.69 -7.06 2.15
CA ASP A 102 11.78 -7.81 3.02
C ASP A 102 12.33 -9.21 3.36
N GLU A 103 13.10 -9.84 2.48
CA GLU A 103 13.79 -11.11 2.80
C GLU A 103 14.93 -10.92 3.81
N LEU A 104 15.67 -9.81 3.77
CA LEU A 104 16.72 -9.52 4.74
C LEU A 104 16.19 -9.37 6.18
N LYS A 105 14.92 -9.01 6.36
CA LYS A 105 14.26 -9.05 7.69
C LYS A 105 13.78 -10.46 8.09
N ARG A 106 13.57 -11.37 7.14
CA ARG A 106 13.20 -12.77 7.42
C ARG A 106 14.39 -13.64 7.81
N VAL A 107 15.61 -13.28 7.39
CA VAL A 107 16.82 -14.08 7.63
C VAL A 107 17.58 -13.66 8.90
N ASN A 108 17.38 -12.44 9.40
CA ASN A 108 17.96 -12.02 10.69
C ASN A 108 17.04 -12.40 11.86
N ILE A 109 17.04 -13.68 12.20
CA ILE A 109 16.65 -14.19 13.51
C ILE A 109 17.93 -14.36 14.34
N PHE A 110 18.48 -13.24 14.83
CA PHE A 110 19.40 -13.17 15.97
C PHE A 110 19.19 -11.84 16.69
#